data_AF-A0A6M0FLS8-F1
#
_entry.id   AF-A0A6M0FLS8-F1
#
_cell.length_a   1.000
_cell.length_b   1.000
_cell.length_c   1.000
_cell.angle_alpha   90.00
_cell.angle_beta   90.00
_cell.angle_gamma   90.00
#
_symmetry.space_group_name_H-M   'P 1'
#
loop_
_entity.id
_entity.type
_entity.pdbx_description
1 polymer ?
#
loop_
_entity_poly.entity_id
_entity_poly.type
_entity_poly.pdbx_seq_one_letter_code
_entity_poly.pdbx_strand_id
1 'polypeptide(L)'
;MTEQKEFDVFLSHNSSDKESIRIIAQKLERGGVKTWLDEGQFVGGAHWKQELYEALDQTKVAFFFLGTNGVGPWQDAEIDYLHNRYISSRRESPRIVPIRLPGASIDNLPSKLNYLKEIQFVTLENLDSYDEISKLLKIFLEIQHKHDVPSVETIKYNPNSGKIERIQKDIETTKKESDGLTRKINVIVERLDNVIDVLEEESLKQRKLKFEKERNSLEEKIKQLEAKLAQL
;
A
#
# COMPACT_ATOMS: atom_id res chain seq x y z
N MET A 1 32.37 -1.45 -11.40
CA MET A 1 31.53 -2.42 -10.69
C MET A 1 30.14 -1.80 -10.64
N THR A 2 29.24 -2.24 -11.51
CA THR A 2 27.85 -1.78 -11.54
C THR A 2 27.14 -2.37 -10.34
N GLU A 3 26.57 -1.54 -9.46
CA GLU A 3 25.67 -2.01 -8.41
C GLU A 3 24.50 -2.75 -9.10
N GLN A 4 24.42 -4.07 -8.92
CA GLN A 4 23.23 -4.82 -9.29
C GLN A 4 22.08 -4.28 -8.43
N LYS A 5 21.11 -3.64 -9.07
CA LYS A 5 19.88 -3.21 -8.40
C LYS A 5 19.11 -4.46 -7.99
N GLU A 6 19.25 -4.85 -6.74
CA GLU A 6 18.35 -5.83 -6.12
C GLU A 6 16.96 -5.20 -6.01
N PHE A 7 15.95 -5.90 -6.51
CA PHE A 7 14.54 -5.56 -6.29
C PHE A 7 13.76 -6.78 -5.84
N ASP A 8 12.71 -6.51 -5.08
CA ASP A 8 11.90 -7.51 -4.41
C ASP A 8 10.72 -7.96 -5.29
N VAL A 9 10.16 -7.01 -6.05
CA VAL A 9 8.93 -7.20 -6.83
C VAL A 9 9.09 -6.65 -8.24
N PHE A 10 8.79 -7.48 -9.23
CA PHE A 10 8.63 -7.05 -10.62
C PHE A 10 7.18 -6.58 -10.88
N LEU A 11 7.01 -5.39 -11.44
CA LEU A 11 5.70 -4.77 -11.74
C LEU A 11 5.40 -4.81 -13.25
N SER A 12 4.78 -5.90 -13.67
CA SER A 12 4.45 -6.16 -15.07
C SER A 12 3.11 -5.50 -15.44
N HIS A 13 3.08 -4.69 -16.50
CA HIS A 13 1.92 -3.87 -16.84
C HIS A 13 1.85 -3.50 -18.33
N ASN A 14 0.68 -3.07 -18.78
CA ASN A 14 0.53 -2.42 -20.08
C ASN A 14 1.11 -1.00 -20.00
N SER A 15 1.89 -0.59 -21.01
CA SER A 15 2.47 0.77 -21.07
C SER A 15 1.44 1.89 -20.93
N SER A 16 0.18 1.67 -21.33
CA SER A 16 -0.92 2.62 -21.16
C SER A 16 -1.33 2.81 -19.69
N ASP A 17 -1.01 1.86 -18.82
CA ASP A 17 -1.32 1.90 -17.38
C ASP A 17 -0.11 2.38 -16.55
N LYS A 18 1.01 2.71 -17.18
CA LYS A 18 2.31 3.00 -16.53
C LYS A 18 2.23 4.08 -15.45
N GLU A 19 1.47 5.14 -15.69
CA GLU A 19 1.35 6.23 -14.70
C GLU A 19 0.66 5.74 -13.42
N SER A 20 -0.40 4.94 -13.55
CA SER A 20 -1.08 4.30 -12.43
C SER A 20 -0.15 3.34 -11.68
N ILE A 21 0.65 2.56 -12.40
CA ILE A 21 1.59 1.62 -11.78
C ILE A 21 2.74 2.34 -11.09
N ARG A 22 3.22 3.48 -11.61
CA ARG A 22 4.22 4.31 -10.96
C ARG A 22 3.76 4.80 -9.59
N ILE A 23 2.48 5.17 -9.45
CA ILE A 23 1.90 5.54 -8.15
C ILE A 23 1.90 4.35 -7.19
N ILE A 24 1.55 3.15 -7.68
CA ILE A 24 1.58 1.92 -6.88
C ILE A 24 3.01 1.59 -6.44
N ALA A 25 3.97 1.66 -7.36
CA ALA A 25 5.40 1.43 -7.11
C ALA A 25 5.91 2.32 -5.98
N GLN A 26 5.68 3.64 -6.07
CA GLN A 26 6.10 4.57 -5.02
C GLN A 26 5.47 4.27 -3.67
N LYS A 27 4.22 3.80 -3.62
CA LYS A 27 3.55 3.44 -2.37
C LYS A 27 4.11 2.12 -1.79
N LEU A 28 4.44 1.15 -2.63
CA LEU A 28 5.13 -0.09 -2.22
C LEU A 28 6.54 0.21 -1.67
N GLU A 29 7.27 1.11 -2.32
CA GLU A 29 8.61 1.53 -1.91
C GLU A 29 8.62 2.27 -0.57
N ARG A 30 7.59 3.11 -0.31
CA ARG A 30 7.37 3.71 1.01
C ARG A 30 7.11 2.65 2.10
N GLY A 31 6.59 1.49 1.71
CA GLY A 31 6.43 0.31 2.56
C GLY A 31 7.69 -0.55 2.67
N GLY A 32 8.81 -0.13 2.11
CA GLY A 32 10.11 -0.83 2.17
C GLY A 32 10.31 -1.90 1.10
N VAL A 33 9.42 -2.01 0.11
CA VAL A 33 9.54 -2.98 -0.98
C VAL A 33 10.28 -2.35 -2.16
N LYS A 34 11.42 -2.91 -2.55
CA LYS A 34 12.15 -2.46 -3.74
C LYS A 34 11.39 -2.93 -4.98
N THR A 35 10.92 -2.01 -5.82
CA THR A 35 10.16 -2.37 -7.02
C THR A 35 10.98 -2.20 -8.30
N TRP A 36 10.70 -3.04 -9.28
CA TRP A 36 11.17 -2.83 -10.65
C TRP A 36 9.98 -2.55 -11.57
N LEU A 37 10.00 -1.38 -12.20
CA LEU A 37 9.03 -0.95 -13.19
C LEU A 37 9.73 -0.88 -14.55
N ASP A 38 9.20 -1.56 -15.56
CA ASP A 38 9.72 -1.46 -16.92
C ASP A 38 9.55 -0.03 -17.45
N GLU A 39 10.66 0.69 -17.62
CA GLU A 39 10.66 2.12 -17.90
C GLU A 39 10.79 2.50 -19.38
N GLY A 40 10.91 1.59 -20.36
CA GLY A 40 11.04 2.04 -21.75
C GLY A 40 10.88 1.01 -22.86
N GLN A 41 10.20 1.41 -23.94
CA GLN A 41 10.18 0.67 -25.21
C GLN A 41 11.60 0.40 -25.69
N PHE A 42 11.96 -0.87 -25.72
CA PHE A 42 13.32 -1.26 -26.04
C PHE A 42 13.63 -1.17 -27.53
N VAL A 43 14.66 -0.40 -27.86
CA VAL A 43 15.29 -0.39 -29.19
C VAL A 43 16.20 -1.63 -29.30
N GLY A 44 16.07 -2.40 -30.39
CA GLY A 44 16.80 -3.65 -30.58
C GLY A 44 18.33 -3.45 -30.64
N GLY A 45 19.07 -4.28 -29.89
CA GLY A 45 20.54 -4.39 -29.99
C GLY A 45 21.35 -4.14 -28.71
N ALA A 46 20.72 -3.84 -27.57
CA ALA A 46 21.43 -3.40 -26.37
C ALA A 46 21.53 -4.46 -25.25
N HIS A 47 22.63 -4.38 -24.48
CA HIS A 47 23.05 -5.28 -23.40
C HIS A 47 22.07 -5.35 -22.20
N TRP A 48 21.09 -4.44 -22.13
CA TRP A 48 20.10 -4.36 -21.06
C TRP A 48 19.22 -5.63 -20.95
N LYS A 49 19.07 -6.43 -22.02
CA LYS A 49 18.34 -7.70 -21.94
C LYS A 49 18.97 -8.66 -20.95
N GLN A 50 20.30 -8.68 -20.88
CA GLN A 50 21.01 -9.54 -19.93
C GLN A 50 20.78 -9.04 -18.50
N GLU A 51 20.90 -7.74 -18.25
CA GLU A 51 20.60 -7.15 -16.95
C GLU A 51 19.15 -7.39 -16.53
N LEU A 52 18.20 -7.33 -17.46
CA LEU A 52 16.80 -7.68 -17.20
C LEU A 52 16.63 -9.16 -16.85
N TYR A 53 17.25 -10.09 -17.58
CA TYR A 53 17.12 -11.50 -17.25
C TYR A 53 17.79 -11.83 -15.90
N GLU A 54 18.94 -11.24 -15.59
CA GLU A 54 19.61 -11.37 -14.28
C GLU A 54 18.74 -10.81 -13.14
N ALA A 55 18.11 -9.67 -13.37
CA ALA A 55 17.11 -9.04 -12.52
C ALA A 55 15.89 -9.97 -12.29
N LEU A 56 15.33 -10.49 -13.38
CA LEU A 56 14.21 -11.42 -13.33
C LEU A 56 14.60 -12.74 -12.65
N ASP A 57 15.86 -13.17 -12.74
CA ASP A 57 16.44 -14.33 -12.04
C ASP A 57 16.48 -14.14 -10.52
N GLN A 58 16.53 -12.91 -10.03
CA GLN A 58 16.49 -12.64 -8.58
C GLN A 58 15.08 -12.35 -8.06
N THR A 59 14.13 -12.15 -8.97
CA THR A 59 12.73 -11.84 -8.62
C THR A 59 12.08 -13.00 -7.86
N LYS A 60 11.56 -12.73 -6.66
CA LYS A 60 10.77 -13.69 -5.87
C LYS A 60 9.27 -13.54 -6.11
N VAL A 61 8.80 -12.33 -6.41
CA VAL A 61 7.39 -12.01 -6.61
C VAL A 61 7.21 -11.16 -7.86
N ALA A 62 6.25 -11.53 -8.71
CA ALA A 62 5.89 -10.76 -9.88
C ALA A 62 4.41 -10.38 -9.83
N PHE A 63 4.13 -9.08 -9.84
CA PHE A 63 2.79 -8.50 -9.87
C PHE A 63 2.42 -8.21 -11.32
N PHE A 64 1.33 -8.82 -11.80
CA PHE A 64 0.85 -8.68 -13.17
C PHE A 64 -0.42 -7.84 -13.17
N PHE A 65 -0.31 -6.57 -13.57
CA PHE A 65 -1.42 -5.63 -13.58
C PHE A 65 -2.20 -5.70 -14.90
N LEU A 66 -3.51 -5.83 -14.80
CA LEU A 66 -4.44 -5.81 -15.93
C LEU A 66 -5.34 -4.58 -15.82
N GLY A 67 -5.18 -3.64 -16.76
CA GLY A 67 -6.01 -2.45 -16.91
C GLY A 67 -7.18 -2.61 -17.88
N THR A 68 -7.96 -1.53 -18.03
CA THR A 68 -9.03 -1.41 -19.04
C THR A 68 -8.50 -1.51 -20.46
N ASN A 69 -7.23 -1.14 -20.65
CA ASN A 69 -6.49 -1.29 -21.90
C ASN A 69 -6.10 -2.75 -22.19
N GLY A 70 -6.50 -3.67 -21.32
CA GLY A 70 -6.19 -5.08 -21.40
C GLY A 70 -4.70 -5.35 -21.30
N VAL A 71 -4.33 -6.46 -21.89
CA VAL A 71 -2.97 -6.97 -21.94
C VAL A 71 -2.24 -6.19 -23.05
N GLY A 72 -1.33 -5.27 -22.67
CA GLY A 72 -0.53 -4.47 -23.62
C GLY A 72 0.40 -5.28 -24.51
N PRO A 73 1.28 -4.66 -25.32
CA PRO A 73 2.36 -5.39 -25.98
C PRO A 73 3.43 -5.76 -24.94
N TRP A 74 3.14 -6.78 -24.13
CA TRP A 74 4.14 -7.44 -23.29
C TRP A 74 5.15 -8.03 -24.23
N GLN A 75 6.41 -7.62 -24.15
CA GLN A 75 7.44 -8.23 -24.97
C GLN A 75 7.46 -9.72 -24.66
N ASP A 76 7.14 -10.53 -25.68
CA ASP A 76 6.82 -11.95 -25.54
C ASP A 76 7.90 -12.70 -24.75
N ALA A 77 9.17 -12.32 -24.94
CA ALA A 77 10.31 -12.98 -24.34
C ALA A 77 10.43 -12.84 -22.81
N GLU A 78 9.88 -11.80 -22.18
CA GLU A 78 9.99 -11.58 -20.73
C GLU A 78 8.93 -12.35 -19.96
N ILE A 79 7.70 -12.33 -20.46
CA ILE A 79 6.61 -13.17 -19.93
C ILE A 79 6.95 -14.63 -20.15
N ASP A 80 7.40 -15.00 -21.35
CA ASP A 80 7.75 -16.40 -21.62
C ASP A 80 8.89 -16.84 -20.70
N TYR A 81 9.86 -15.97 -20.43
CA TYR A 81 10.93 -16.25 -19.47
C TYR A 81 10.40 -16.41 -18.04
N LEU A 82 9.60 -15.47 -17.53
CA LEU A 82 8.99 -15.55 -16.19
C LEU A 82 8.06 -16.76 -16.05
N HIS A 83 7.28 -17.06 -17.09
CA HIS A 83 6.35 -18.18 -17.13
C HIS A 83 7.10 -19.51 -17.20
N ASN A 84 8.13 -19.62 -18.05
CA ASN A 84 9.00 -20.80 -18.11
C ASN A 84 9.68 -21.01 -16.76
N ARG A 85 10.17 -19.94 -16.13
CA ARG A 85 10.77 -20.04 -14.79
C ARG A 85 9.76 -20.48 -13.74
N TYR A 86 8.56 -19.92 -13.76
CA TYR A 86 7.46 -20.34 -12.88
C TYR A 86 7.10 -21.82 -13.09
N ILE A 87 7.05 -22.32 -14.33
CA ILE A 87 6.81 -23.74 -14.61
C ILE A 87 7.99 -24.59 -14.13
N SER A 88 9.22 -24.20 -14.49
CA SER A 88 10.46 -24.93 -14.17
C SER A 88 10.72 -25.00 -12.67
N SER A 89 10.26 -24.02 -11.89
CA SER A 89 10.31 -24.03 -10.42
C SER A 89 9.13 -24.75 -9.77
N ARG A 90 8.35 -25.53 -10.53
CA ARG A 90 7.13 -26.21 -10.04
C ARG A 90 6.10 -25.26 -9.45
N ARG A 91 6.01 -24.05 -10.01
CA ARG A 91 5.10 -22.97 -9.59
C ARG A 91 5.44 -22.37 -8.23
N GLU A 92 6.69 -22.49 -7.79
CA GLU A 92 7.14 -22.00 -6.49
C GLU A 92 7.83 -20.63 -6.57
N SER A 93 8.56 -20.33 -7.65
CA SER A 93 9.30 -19.05 -7.79
C SER A 93 9.60 -18.66 -9.25
N PRO A 94 9.38 -17.40 -9.67
CA PRO A 94 8.75 -16.33 -8.91
C PRO A 94 7.26 -16.59 -8.69
N ARG A 95 6.72 -16.12 -7.57
CA ARG A 95 5.28 -16.17 -7.33
C ARG A 95 4.58 -15.13 -8.18
N ILE A 96 3.76 -15.59 -9.12
CA ILE A 96 2.95 -14.73 -9.99
C ILE A 96 1.66 -14.35 -9.28
N VAL A 97 1.40 -13.05 -9.14
CA VAL A 97 0.17 -12.50 -8.55
C VAL A 97 -0.52 -11.62 -9.58
N PRO A 98 -1.62 -12.10 -10.20
CA PRO A 98 -2.37 -11.28 -11.13
C PRO A 98 -3.27 -10.29 -10.38
N ILE A 99 -3.23 -9.03 -10.83
CA ILE A 99 -3.90 -7.90 -10.22
C ILE A 99 -4.81 -7.24 -11.26
N ARG A 100 -6.10 -7.16 -10.94
CA ARG A 100 -7.11 -6.47 -11.73
C ARG A 100 -7.20 -5.01 -11.28
N LEU A 101 -6.89 -4.08 -12.17
CA LEU A 101 -7.06 -2.65 -11.95
C LEU A 101 -8.54 -2.25 -12.06
N PRO A 102 -8.91 -1.05 -11.57
CA PRO A 102 -10.29 -0.58 -11.64
C PRO A 102 -10.83 -0.59 -13.08
N GLY A 103 -12.00 -1.20 -13.27
CA GLY A 103 -12.68 -1.28 -14.57
C GLY A 103 -12.13 -2.31 -15.56
N ALA A 104 -11.06 -3.04 -15.23
CA ALA A 104 -10.49 -4.04 -16.13
C ALA A 104 -11.37 -5.29 -16.27
N SER A 105 -11.47 -5.81 -17.50
CA SER A 105 -12.05 -7.13 -17.80
C SER A 105 -10.94 -8.16 -18.02
N ILE A 106 -11.14 -9.37 -17.49
CA ILE A 106 -10.22 -10.51 -17.62
C ILE A 106 -10.70 -11.55 -18.64
N ASP A 107 -11.82 -11.28 -19.30
CA ASP A 107 -12.49 -12.25 -20.17
C ASP A 107 -11.67 -12.48 -21.45
N ASN A 108 -11.03 -11.43 -21.95
CA ASN A 108 -10.30 -11.38 -23.23
C ASN A 108 -8.77 -11.49 -23.05
N LEU A 109 -8.30 -12.29 -22.10
CA LEU A 109 -6.87 -12.58 -21.98
C LEU A 109 -6.36 -13.36 -23.21
N PRO A 110 -5.19 -13.01 -23.78
CA PRO A 110 -4.56 -13.81 -24.82
C PRO A 110 -4.31 -15.24 -24.34
N SER A 111 -4.40 -16.22 -25.23
CA SER A 111 -4.30 -17.65 -24.88
C SER A 111 -3.04 -18.01 -24.09
N LYS A 112 -1.91 -17.33 -24.37
CA LYS A 112 -0.64 -17.49 -23.64
C LYS A 112 -0.71 -17.11 -22.16
N LEU A 113 -1.70 -16.31 -21.76
CA LEU A 113 -1.93 -15.87 -20.37
C LEU A 113 -3.13 -16.56 -19.71
N ASN A 114 -3.75 -17.54 -20.35
CA ASN A 114 -4.89 -18.26 -19.76
C ASN A 114 -4.52 -18.94 -18.43
N TYR A 115 -3.25 -19.29 -18.21
CA TYR A 115 -2.79 -19.82 -16.93
C TYR A 115 -3.02 -18.86 -15.76
N LEU A 116 -3.10 -17.53 -16.01
CA LEU A 116 -3.45 -16.56 -14.97
C LEU A 116 -4.86 -16.78 -14.44
N LYS A 117 -5.78 -17.34 -15.23
CA LYS A 117 -7.15 -17.69 -14.80
C LYS A 117 -7.16 -18.85 -13.78
N GLU A 118 -6.08 -19.63 -13.69
CA GLU A 118 -5.91 -20.65 -12.65
C GLU A 118 -5.41 -20.05 -11.32
N ILE A 119 -5.03 -18.77 -11.30
CA ILE A 119 -4.50 -18.07 -10.13
C ILE A 119 -5.57 -17.11 -9.61
N GLN A 120 -5.70 -16.99 -8.29
CA GLN A 120 -6.62 -16.04 -7.69
C GLN A 120 -6.18 -14.60 -7.96
N PHE A 121 -7.07 -13.82 -8.57
CA PHE A 121 -6.85 -12.40 -8.83
C PHE A 121 -7.03 -11.54 -7.57
N VAL A 122 -6.13 -10.57 -7.41
CA VAL A 122 -6.31 -9.45 -6.48
C VAL A 122 -7.01 -8.33 -7.24
N THR A 123 -8.13 -7.82 -6.73
CA THR A 123 -8.79 -6.66 -7.34
C THR A 123 -8.43 -5.39 -6.58
N LEU A 124 -8.01 -4.37 -7.32
CA LEU A 124 -7.93 -2.99 -6.87
C LEU A 124 -9.12 -2.22 -7.47
N GLU A 125 -9.90 -1.57 -6.62
CA GLU A 125 -11.06 -0.75 -6.98
C GLU A 125 -10.72 0.75 -6.92
N ASN A 126 -9.79 1.13 -6.05
CA ASN A 126 -9.36 2.50 -5.85
C ASN A 126 -7.85 2.58 -5.55
N LEU A 127 -7.09 3.07 -6.52
CA LEU A 127 -5.62 3.20 -6.43
C LEU A 127 -5.17 4.28 -5.44
N ASP A 128 -6.04 5.22 -5.06
CA ASP A 128 -5.77 6.23 -4.03
C ASP A 128 -5.98 5.70 -2.61
N SER A 129 -6.73 4.61 -2.47
CA SER A 129 -6.97 3.98 -1.18
C SER A 129 -5.71 3.31 -0.64
N TYR A 130 -5.26 3.76 0.53
CA TYR A 130 -4.13 3.14 1.23
C TYR A 130 -4.40 1.66 1.56
N ASP A 131 -5.63 1.32 1.96
CA ASP A 131 -6.04 -0.05 2.33
C ASP A 131 -5.84 -1.04 1.17
N GLU A 132 -6.02 -0.60 -0.06
CA GLU A 132 -5.86 -1.46 -1.24
C GLU A 132 -4.39 -1.74 -1.57
N ILE A 133 -3.52 -0.75 -1.39
CA ILE A 133 -2.07 -0.94 -1.57
C ILE A 133 -1.50 -1.80 -0.44
N SER A 134 -2.02 -1.66 0.79
CA SER A 134 -1.68 -2.54 1.90
C SER A 134 -1.97 -4.02 1.62
N LYS A 135 -2.96 -4.34 0.75
CA LYS A 135 -3.18 -5.73 0.29
C LYS A 135 -1.97 -6.27 -0.46
N LEU A 136 -1.38 -5.47 -1.34
CA LEU A 136 -0.20 -5.87 -2.11
C LEU A 136 1.04 -6.03 -1.22
N LEU A 137 1.23 -5.11 -0.27
CA LEU A 137 2.30 -5.23 0.75
C LEU A 137 2.14 -6.50 1.58
N LYS A 138 0.92 -6.80 2.04
CA LYS A 138 0.62 -8.01 2.82
C LYS A 138 0.93 -9.27 2.02
N ILE A 139 0.51 -9.34 0.76
CA ILE A 139 0.79 -10.47 -0.13
C ILE A 139 2.30 -10.65 -0.29
N PHE A 140 3.03 -9.57 -0.55
CA PHE A 140 4.47 -9.63 -0.68
C PHE A 140 5.14 -10.21 0.58
N LEU A 141 4.77 -9.71 1.77
CA LEU A 141 5.30 -10.19 3.04
C LEU A 141 4.97 -11.67 3.29
N GLU A 142 3.72 -12.08 3.05
CA GLU A 142 3.31 -13.49 3.18
C GLU A 142 4.10 -14.43 2.27
N ILE A 143 4.45 -13.96 1.07
CA ILE A 143 5.27 -14.73 0.13
C ILE A 143 6.71 -14.82 0.63
N GLN A 144 7.32 -13.72 1.09
CA GLN A 144 8.67 -13.74 1.67
C GLN A 144 8.75 -14.69 2.88
N HIS A 145 7.77 -14.66 3.79
CA HIS A 145 7.75 -15.53 4.96
C HIS A 145 7.64 -17.02 4.65
N LYS A 146 7.10 -17.40 3.47
CA LYS A 146 7.05 -18.81 3.03
C LYS A 146 8.35 -19.29 2.38
N HIS A 147 9.23 -18.39 1.95
CA HIS A 147 10.50 -18.74 1.31
C HIS A 147 11.67 -18.91 2.31
N ASP A 148 11.56 -18.41 3.54
CA ASP A 148 12.69 -18.29 4.50
C ASP A 148 12.73 -19.34 5.64
N VAL A 149 12.01 -20.47 5.62
CA VAL A 149 12.06 -21.44 6.76
C VAL A 149 12.04 -22.93 6.38
N PRO A 150 13.07 -23.73 6.74
CA PRO A 150 12.93 -25.13 7.14
C PRO A 150 12.60 -25.22 8.64
N SER A 151 11.43 -25.77 8.98
CA SER A 151 10.98 -26.27 10.30
C SER A 151 11.14 -25.37 11.56
N VAL A 152 9.96 -24.94 12.08
CA VAL A 152 9.62 -24.59 13.48
C VAL A 152 10.09 -23.24 14.04
N GLU A 153 9.22 -22.22 14.06
CA GLU A 153 8.36 -21.82 15.18
C GLU A 153 7.33 -20.82 14.64
N THR A 154 6.05 -21.10 14.86
CA THR A 154 4.94 -20.26 14.39
C THR A 154 5.02 -18.89 15.06
N ILE A 155 5.55 -17.88 14.38
CA ILE A 155 5.25 -16.49 14.73
C ILE A 155 3.74 -16.37 14.63
N LYS A 156 3.07 -16.20 15.77
CA LYS A 156 1.63 -16.02 15.86
C LYS A 156 1.25 -14.78 15.07
N TYR A 157 0.78 -14.97 13.84
CA TYR A 157 0.05 -13.96 13.08
C TYR A 157 -1.07 -13.42 13.98
N ASN A 158 -1.01 -12.12 14.33
CA ASN A 158 -2.10 -11.46 15.04
C ASN A 158 -3.20 -11.12 14.02
N PRO A 159 -4.36 -11.81 14.01
CA PRO A 159 -5.45 -11.53 13.09
C PRO A 159 -6.02 -10.11 13.22
N ASN A 160 -5.61 -9.35 14.25
CA ASN A 160 -6.03 -7.98 14.48
C ASN A 160 -5.12 -6.91 13.83
N SER A 161 -4.06 -7.25 13.08
CA SER A 161 -3.11 -6.24 12.55
C SER A 161 -3.77 -5.07 11.80
N GLY A 162 -4.71 -5.35 10.89
CA GLY A 162 -5.46 -4.29 10.20
C GLY A 162 -6.45 -3.53 11.10
N LYS A 163 -6.92 -4.15 12.19
CA LYS A 163 -7.77 -3.50 13.20
C LYS A 163 -6.95 -2.58 14.11
N ILE A 164 -5.74 -3.00 14.46
CA ILE A 164 -4.74 -2.23 15.22
C ILE A 164 -4.36 -0.96 14.44
N GLU A 165 -4.00 -1.09 13.16
CA GLU A 165 -3.66 0.08 12.31
C GLU A 165 -4.82 1.07 12.19
N ARG A 166 -6.05 0.59 12.01
CA ARG A 166 -7.24 1.47 11.97
C ARG A 166 -7.47 2.20 13.30
N ILE A 167 -7.38 1.49 14.42
CA ILE A 167 -7.52 2.10 15.76
C ILE A 167 -6.40 3.12 16.02
N GLN A 168 -5.16 2.83 15.62
CA GLN A 168 -4.05 3.78 15.73
C GLN A 168 -4.28 5.05 14.91
N LYS A 169 -4.79 4.92 13.67
CA LYS A 169 -5.14 6.06 12.82
C LYS A 169 -6.30 6.88 13.39
N ASP A 170 -7.31 6.23 13.97
CA ASP A 170 -8.42 6.91 14.65
C ASP A 170 -7.93 7.67 15.88
N ILE A 171 -7.01 7.09 16.66
CA ILE A 171 -6.36 7.76 17.80
C ILE A 171 -5.58 8.99 17.33
N GLU A 172 -4.76 8.86 16.29
CA GLU A 172 -3.95 9.96 15.75
C GLU A 172 -4.84 11.12 15.27
N THR A 173 -5.89 10.80 14.51
CA THR A 173 -6.84 11.80 13.99
C THR A 173 -7.57 12.51 15.15
N THR A 174 -8.04 11.75 16.14
CA THR A 174 -8.73 12.30 17.31
C THR A 174 -7.80 13.16 18.18
N LYS A 175 -6.52 12.76 18.33
CA LYS A 175 -5.49 13.58 19.02
C LYS A 175 -5.27 14.91 18.31
N LYS A 176 -5.15 14.90 16.98
CA LYS A 176 -4.99 16.12 16.18
C LYS A 176 -6.18 17.09 16.32
N GLU A 177 -7.40 16.57 16.39
CA GLU A 177 -8.60 17.37 16.65
C GLU A 177 -8.58 17.97 18.07
N SER A 178 -8.22 17.19 19.08
CA SER A 178 -8.06 17.66 20.47
C SER A 178 -7.02 18.76 20.59
N ASP A 179 -5.86 18.62 19.92
CA ASP A 179 -4.83 19.65 19.86
C ASP A 179 -5.34 20.93 19.19
N GLY A 180 -6.18 20.77 18.14
CA GLY A 180 -6.84 21.89 17.47
C GLY A 180 -7.75 22.68 18.42
N LEU A 181 -8.55 21.98 19.23
CA LEU A 181 -9.39 22.61 20.26
C LEU A 181 -8.54 23.27 21.35
N THR A 182 -7.46 22.63 21.79
CA THR A 182 -6.53 23.21 22.77
C THR A 182 -5.95 24.54 22.30
N ARG A 183 -5.52 24.63 21.04
CA ARG A 183 -5.06 25.91 20.45
C ARG A 183 -6.16 26.97 20.45
N LYS A 184 -7.39 26.62 20.08
CA LYS A 184 -8.55 27.55 20.10
C LYS A 184 -8.87 28.03 21.53
N ILE A 185 -8.79 27.14 22.52
CA ILE A 185 -8.97 27.49 23.93
C ILE A 185 -7.91 28.48 24.38
N ASN A 186 -6.63 28.24 24.07
CA ASN A 186 -5.54 29.14 24.46
C ASN A 186 -5.72 30.55 23.88
N VAL A 187 -6.09 30.67 22.61
CA VAL A 187 -6.40 31.97 21.99
C VAL A 187 -7.53 32.70 22.73
N ILE A 188 -8.57 31.98 23.16
CA ILE A 188 -9.67 32.58 23.94
C ILE A 188 -9.17 33.01 25.33
N VAL A 189 -8.32 32.21 25.98
CA VAL A 189 -7.74 32.57 27.29
C VAL A 189 -6.92 33.85 27.20
N GLU A 190 -6.02 33.95 26.21
CA GLU A 190 -5.23 35.17 25.97
C GLU A 190 -6.12 36.40 25.69
N ARG A 191 -7.26 36.19 25.01
CA ARG A 191 -8.22 37.26 24.73
C ARG A 191 -8.97 37.70 25.98
N LEU A 192 -9.36 36.76 26.84
CA LEU A 192 -10.04 37.03 28.11
C LEU A 192 -9.18 37.86 29.06
N ASP A 193 -7.86 37.68 29.06
CA ASP A 193 -6.95 38.47 29.91
C ASP A 193 -6.94 39.97 29.59
N ASN A 194 -7.42 40.36 28.40
CA ASN A 194 -7.34 41.71 27.88
C ASN A 194 -8.71 42.33 27.54
N VAL A 195 -9.81 41.64 27.82
CA VAL A 195 -11.17 42.11 27.48
C VAL A 195 -11.71 43.03 28.58
N ILE A 196 -12.30 44.16 28.18
CA ILE A 196 -12.92 45.15 29.09
C ILE A 196 -14.45 45.10 28.98
N ASP A 197 -14.97 44.73 27.80
CA ASP A 197 -16.40 44.62 27.54
C ASP A 197 -16.96 43.34 28.18
N VAL A 198 -17.92 43.52 29.10
CA VAL A 198 -18.55 42.43 29.87
C VAL A 198 -19.33 41.46 28.99
N LEU A 199 -19.97 41.95 27.92
CA LEU A 199 -20.73 41.11 26.99
C LEU A 199 -19.79 40.29 26.10
N GLU A 200 -18.66 40.87 25.66
CA GLU A 200 -17.61 40.13 24.95
C GLU A 200 -16.98 39.07 25.87
N GLU A 201 -16.70 39.41 27.13
CA GLU A 201 -16.17 38.49 28.13
C GLU A 201 -17.08 37.27 28.34
N GLU A 202 -18.38 37.49 28.51
CA GLU A 202 -19.36 36.43 28.74
C GLU A 202 -19.50 35.51 27.51
N SER A 203 -19.50 36.08 26.30
CA SER A 203 -19.47 35.33 25.04
C SER A 203 -18.23 34.46 24.89
N LEU A 204 -17.05 35.00 25.21
CA LEU A 204 -15.78 34.27 25.18
C LEU A 204 -15.75 33.13 26.20
N LYS A 205 -16.27 33.34 27.42
CA LYS A 205 -16.40 32.29 28.45
C LYS A 205 -17.30 31.15 27.98
N GLN A 206 -18.45 31.45 27.35
CA GLN A 206 -19.34 30.43 26.79
C GLN A 206 -18.65 29.62 25.69
N ARG A 207 -17.92 30.29 24.80
CA ARG A 207 -17.20 29.63 23.71
C ARG A 207 -16.05 28.75 24.22
N LYS A 208 -15.32 29.22 25.24
CA LYS A 208 -14.29 28.43 25.94
C LYS A 208 -14.90 27.17 26.54
N LEU A 209 -15.99 27.30 27.30
CA LEU A 209 -16.68 26.16 27.94
C LEU A 209 -17.15 25.13 26.90
N LYS A 210 -17.65 25.59 25.75
CA LYS A 210 -18.03 24.70 24.64
C LYS A 210 -16.83 23.89 24.13
N PHE A 211 -15.71 24.55 23.84
CA PHE A 211 -14.51 23.85 23.34
C PHE A 211 -13.89 22.92 24.39
N GLU A 212 -13.94 23.27 25.68
CA GLU A 212 -13.48 22.39 26.76
C GLU A 212 -14.33 21.12 26.84
N LYS A 213 -15.66 21.23 26.75
CA LYS A 213 -16.55 20.07 26.71
C LYS A 213 -16.28 19.16 25.51
N GLU A 214 -16.11 19.76 24.32
CA GLU A 214 -15.77 19.01 23.10
C GLU A 214 -14.42 18.31 23.25
N ARG A 215 -13.38 19.01 23.73
CA ARG A 215 -12.04 18.44 23.94
C ARG A 215 -12.07 17.28 24.93
N ASN A 216 -12.73 17.45 26.08
CA ASN A 216 -12.83 16.38 27.09
C ASN A 216 -13.56 15.14 26.54
N SER A 217 -14.57 15.33 25.68
CA SER A 217 -15.23 14.22 24.99
C SER A 217 -14.29 13.49 24.02
N LEU A 218 -13.39 14.22 23.33
CA LEU A 218 -12.39 13.61 22.44
C LEU A 218 -11.32 12.87 23.23
N GLU A 219 -10.88 13.41 24.38
CA GLU A 219 -9.93 12.75 25.29
C GLU A 219 -10.48 11.42 25.84
N GLU A 220 -11.75 11.38 26.25
CA GLU A 220 -12.40 10.13 26.65
C GLU A 220 -12.52 9.14 25.47
N LYS A 221 -12.80 9.62 24.25
CA LYS A 221 -12.80 8.76 23.06
C LYS A 221 -11.42 8.18 22.77
N ILE A 222 -10.35 8.96 22.90
CA ILE A 222 -8.96 8.50 22.77
C ILE A 222 -8.68 7.40 23.78
N LYS A 223 -9.03 7.62 25.05
CA LYS A 223 -8.83 6.64 26.13
C LYS A 223 -9.57 5.32 25.86
N GLN A 224 -10.79 5.39 25.34
CA GLN A 224 -11.55 4.19 24.94
C GLN A 224 -10.89 3.46 23.76
N LEU A 225 -10.34 4.18 22.79
CA LEU A 225 -9.63 3.59 21.66
C LEU A 225 -8.31 2.95 22.09
N GLU A 226 -7.54 3.60 22.97
CA GLU A 226 -6.30 3.05 23.55
C GLU A 226 -6.59 1.80 24.40
N ALA A 227 -7.67 1.79 25.18
CA ALA A 227 -8.11 0.60 25.91
C ALA A 227 -8.51 -0.55 24.97
N LYS A 228 -9.19 -0.26 23.86
CA LYS A 228 -9.50 -1.26 22.81
C LYS A 228 -8.24 -1.79 22.15
N LEU A 229 -7.25 -0.93 21.91
CA LEU A 229 -5.96 -1.30 21.33
C LEU A 229 -5.18 -2.26 22.24
N ALA A 230 -5.19 -2.02 23.55
CA ALA A 230 -4.50 -2.86 24.53
C ALA A 230 -5.13 -4.26 24.72
N GLN A 231 -6.37 -4.46 24.25
CA GLN A 231 -7.10 -5.73 24.34
C GLN A 231 -6.94 -6.62 23.09
N LEU A 232 -6.24 -6.14 22.04
CA LEU A 232 -6.07 -6.81 20.73
C LEU A 232 -4.66 -7.34 20.51
#